data_AF-A0A927WP16-F1
#
_entry.id   AF-A0A927WP16-F1
#
_cell.length_a   1.000
_cell.length_b   1.000
_cell.length_c   1.000
_cell.angle_alpha   90.00
_cell.angle_beta   90.00
_cell.angle_gamma   90.00
#
_symmetry.space_group_name_H-M   'P 1'
#
loop_
_entity.id
_entity.type
_entity.pdbx_description
1 polymer ?
#
loop_
_entity_poly.entity_id
_entity_poly.type
_entity_poly.pdbx_seq_one_letter_code
_entity_poly.pdbx_strand_id
1 'polypeptide(L)' 'MCKVLDAVESKDLEQGILQGITQGKDAERISSIRNVMSSLKVSAMRAMEILCIPDNERKKYLALIEG' A
#
# COMPACT_ATOMS: atom_id res chain seq x y z
N MET A 1 22.22 23.16 24.62
CA MET A 1 21.20 22.60 23.69
C MET A 1 21.45 21.11 23.56
N CYS A 2 20.43 20.31 23.87
CA CYS A 2 20.57 18.87 24.02
C CYS A 2 20.60 18.20 22.64
N LYS A 3 21.77 17.66 22.25
CA LYS A 3 21.98 16.87 21.00
C LYS A 3 21.02 15.67 20.84
N VAL A 4 20.30 15.31 21.90
CA VAL A 4 19.37 14.19 21.95
C VAL A 4 18.01 14.56 21.35
N LEU A 5 17.56 15.82 21.46
CA LEU A 5 16.27 16.26 20.92
C LEU A 5 16.27 16.25 19.38
N ASP A 6 17.32 16.81 18.77
CA ASP A 6 17.46 16.87 17.31
C ASP A 6 17.52 15.46 16.67
N ALA A 7 18.13 14.50 17.36
CA ALA A 7 18.25 13.13 16.90
C ALA A 7 16.93 12.33 17.02
N VAL A 8 16.09 12.64 18.01
CA VAL A 8 14.76 12.01 18.16
C VAL A 8 13.83 12.53 17.06
N GLU A 9 13.79 13.84 16.84
CA GLU A 9 12.96 14.48 15.81
C GLU A 9 13.28 13.96 14.39
N SER A 10 14.56 13.74 14.09
CA SER A 10 14.96 13.13 12.81
C SER A 10 14.44 11.70 12.60
N LYS A 11 14.37 10.89 13.66
CA LYS A 11 13.89 9.50 13.60
C LYS A 11 12.39 9.43 13.45
N ASP A 12 11.66 10.28 14.18
CA ASP A 12 10.21 10.36 14.09
C ASP A 12 9.76 10.83 12.71
N LEU A 13 10.48 11.80 12.13
CA LEU A 13 10.23 12.25 10.76
C LEU A 13 10.50 11.14 9.73
N GLU A 14 11.62 10.42 9.86
CA GLU A 14 11.97 9.31 8.96
C GLU A 14 10.92 8.20 9.01
N GLN A 15 10.44 7.85 10.21
CA GLN A 15 9.35 6.88 10.38
C GLN A 15 8.04 7.37 9.76
N GLY A 16 7.68 8.63 9.96
CA GLY A 16 6.49 9.22 9.35
C GLY A 16 6.52 9.19 7.83
N ILE A 17 7.66 9.52 7.23
CA ILE A 17 7.87 9.45 5.78
C ILE A 17 7.74 8.00 5.29
N LEU A 18 8.40 7.04 5.96
CA LEU A 18 8.35 5.63 5.58
C LEU A 18 6.91 5.08 5.64
N GLN A 19 6.17 5.42 6.70
CA GLN A 19 4.77 5.05 6.86
C GLN A 19 3.91 5.65 5.75
N GLY A 20 4.06 6.95 5.47
CA GLY A 20 3.32 7.63 4.40
C GLY A 20 3.60 7.03 3.02
N ILE A 21 4.86 6.74 2.70
CA ILE A 21 5.24 6.07 1.45
C ILE A 21 4.58 4.69 1.36
N THR A 22 4.60 3.92 2.44
CA THR A 22 4.03 2.56 2.46
C THR A 22 2.51 2.60 2.27
N GLN A 23 1.82 3.48 3.00
CA GLN A 23 0.37 3.67 2.87
C GLN A 23 -0.02 4.15 1.47
N GLY A 24 0.74 5.10 0.91
CA GLY A 24 0.50 5.60 -0.45
C GLY A 24 0.67 4.50 -1.50
N LYS A 25 1.70 3.67 -1.39
CA LYS A 25 1.90 2.51 -2.29
C LYS A 25 0.74 1.53 -2.22
N ASP A 26 0.25 1.22 -1.02
CA ASP A 26 -0.88 0.31 -0.86
C ASP A 26 -2.18 0.90 -1.41
N ALA A 27 -2.44 2.19 -1.16
CA ALA A 27 -3.60 2.89 -1.69
C ALA A 27 -3.63 2.90 -3.23
N GLU A 28 -2.50 3.23 -3.86
CA GLU A 28 -2.34 3.18 -5.32
C GLU A 28 -2.54 1.77 -5.88
N ARG A 29 -2.00 0.75 -5.18
CA ARG A 29 -2.16 -0.64 -5.60
C ARG A 29 -3.64 -1.06 -5.57
N ILE A 30 -4.37 -0.69 -4.52
CA ILE A 30 -5.81 -0.97 -4.40
C ILE A 30 -6.60 -0.23 -5.49
N SER A 31 -6.28 1.05 -5.72
CA SER A 31 -6.90 1.85 -6.79
C SER A 31 -6.72 1.18 -8.15
N SER A 32 -5.50 0.73 -8.45
CA SER A 32 -5.18 0.01 -9.68
C SER A 32 -5.99 -1.28 -9.82
N ILE A 33 -6.11 -2.08 -8.76
CA ILE A 33 -6.92 -3.32 -8.77
C ILE A 33 -8.39 -3.00 -9.05
N ARG A 34 -8.96 -2.02 -8.35
CA ARG A 34 -10.37 -1.60 -8.54
C ARG A 34 -10.62 -1.06 -9.95
N ASN A 35 -9.68 -0.30 -10.50
CA ASN A 35 -9.75 0.18 -11.88
C ASN A 35 -9.81 -1.00 -12.86
N VAL A 36 -8.90 -1.97 -12.76
CA VAL A 36 -8.92 -3.16 -13.61
C VAL A 36 -10.22 -3.95 -13.46
N MET A 37 -10.70 -4.16 -12.22
CA MET A 37 -11.99 -4.82 -11.97
C MET A 37 -13.14 -4.12 -12.69
N SER A 38 -13.23 -2.80 -12.57
CA SER A 38 -14.33 -2.02 -13.11
C SER A 38 -14.26 -1.87 -14.65
N SER A 39 -13.07 -1.71 -15.21
CA SER A 39 -12.83 -1.53 -16.64
C SER A 39 -13.00 -2.84 -17.40
N LEU A 40 -12.52 -3.96 -16.86
CA LEU A 40 -12.57 -5.27 -17.53
C LEU A 40 -13.72 -6.16 -17.04
N LYS A 41 -14.51 -5.71 -16.06
CA LYS A 41 -15.60 -6.47 -15.43
C LYS A 41 -15.14 -7.82 -14.89
N VAL A 42 -13.99 -7.84 -14.22
CA VAL A 42 -13.37 -9.04 -13.66
C VAL A 42 -13.40 -9.02 -12.12
N SER A 43 -13.22 -10.19 -11.51
CA SER A 43 -13.10 -10.33 -10.05
C SER A 43 -11.78 -9.72 -9.53
N ALA A 44 -11.71 -9.47 -8.22
CA ALA A 44 -10.50 -8.96 -7.57
C ALA A 44 -9.28 -9.88 -7.79
N MET A 45 -9.47 -11.19 -7.63
CA MET A 45 -8.41 -12.18 -7.89
C MET A 45 -7.92 -12.12 -9.34
N ARG A 46 -8.83 -12.02 -10.31
CA ARG A 46 -8.44 -11.92 -11.72
C ARG A 46 -7.74 -10.60 -12.04
N ALA A 47 -8.17 -9.49 -11.44
CA ALA A 47 -7.47 -8.21 -11.55
C ALA A 47 -6.05 -8.27 -10.95
N MET A 48 -5.88 -8.95 -9.82
CA MET A 48 -4.57 -9.16 -9.20
C MET A 48 -3.64 -10.03 -10.08
N GLU A 49 -4.17 -11.05 -10.75
CA GLU A 49 -3.43 -11.84 -11.75
C GLU A 49 -2.98 -10.97 -12.94
N ILE A 50 -3.88 -10.14 -13.47
CA ILE A 50 -3.58 -9.22 -14.58
C ILE A 50 -2.48 -8.22 -14.19
N LEU A 51 -2.50 -7.73 -12.95
CA LEU A 51 -1.49 -6.81 -12.40
C LEU A 51 -0.23 -7.51 -11.88
N CYS A 52 -0.10 -8.82 -12.11
CA CYS A 52 1.00 -9.65 -11.66
C CYS A 52 1.31 -9.50 -10.16
N ILE A 53 0.27 -9.38 -9.31
CA ILE A 53 0.43 -9.33 -7.86
C ILE A 53 0.83 -10.73 -7.37
N PRO A 54 1.94 -10.84 -6.60
CA PRO A 54 2.43 -12.12 -6.11
C PRO A 54 1.50 -12.69 -5.04
N ASP A 55 1.43 -14.03 -4.94
CA ASP A 55 0.46 -14.74 -4.10
C ASP A 55 0.55 -14.38 -2.60
N ASN A 56 1.76 -14.11 -2.12
CA ASN A 56 2.01 -13.69 -0.74
C ASN A 56 1.35 -12.34 -0.38
N GLU A 57 1.08 -11.49 -1.37
CA GLU A 57 0.45 -10.18 -1.18
C GLU A 57 -1.06 -10.19 -1.49
N ARG A 58 -1.55 -11.18 -2.24
CA ARG A 58 -2.97 -11.25 -2.64
C ARG A 58 -3.91 -11.25 -1.43
N LYS A 59 -3.57 -11.99 -0.37
CA LYS A 59 -4.36 -12.05 0.86
C LYS A 59 -4.49 -10.67 1.53
N LYS A 60 -3.41 -9.88 1.54
CA LYS A 60 -3.40 -8.51 2.09
C LYS A 60 -4.37 -7.63 1.30
N TYR A 61 -4.21 -7.58 -0.02
CA TYR A 61 -5.02 -6.69 -0.85
C TYR A 61 -6.48 -7.13 -0.96
N LEU A 62 -6.77 -8.42 -0.90
CA LEU A 62 -8.15 -8.92 -0.88
C LEU A 62 -8.88 -8.43 0.37
N ALA A 63 -8.26 -8.58 1.55
CA ALA A 63 -8.84 -8.08 2.81
C ALA A 63 -9.09 -6.57 2.80
N LEU A 64 -8.20 -5.79 2.16
CA LEU A 64 -8.35 -4.33 2.05
C LEU A 64 -9.40 -3.89 1.00
N ILE A 65 -9.74 -4.77 0.06
CA ILE A 65 -10.75 -4.50 -0.97
C ILE A 65 -12.15 -4.87 -0.47
N GLU A 66 -12.25 -5.94 0.31
CA GLU A 66 -13.51 -6.49 0.85
C GLU A 66 -13.92 -5.88 2.20
N GLY A 67 -12.97 -5.26 2.90
CA GLY A 67 -13.21 -4.54 4.17
C GLY A 67 -13.78 -3.15 4.03
#